data_AF-A0A0V0X0P3-F1
#
_entry.id   AF-A0A0V0X0P3-F1
#
_cell.length_a   1.000
_cell.length_b   1.000
_cell.length_c   1.000
_cell.angle_alpha   90.00
_cell.angle_beta   90.00
_cell.angle_gamma   90.00
#
_symmetry.space_group_name_H-M   'P 1'
#
loop_
_entity.id
_entity.type
_entity.pdbx_description
1 polymer ?
#
loop_
_entity_poly.entity_id
_entity_poly.type
_entity_poly.pdbx_seq_one_letter_code
_entity_poly.pdbx_strand_id
1 'polypeptide(L)'
;MALPTDQMAELWALEHSTLKVPYEVLNKKFRITQKALDRDATRIGDCLNEIEKLLRNPVVNANDLNPWTVQLEEKLRALQEKLHDNVQQEVQAMDAINTRIDHLKIGVGSVSSDCKEKQCWRQTRIERILVDYLLRSGYYEIAAAVAERCNIAHLTNMAIFAHARIVENSLKLHETGPCLDWCYENRSRLRRLKSTLELKVRQQDFIELVRMGDKLAAVRYATKHFGSVELASWGQLMPILGLLAFHPSSNCERYKSLMSGDRWDELVEVFRCENLRLYQLGVYSVFSTCLQCGISAIKTPRCMLGNYDPYPVVSFPQRSPTHGSDDSQENALRQSRLAQQQLQQQCPTCTDEVRLLSEQLPVAHVSQSRLICPYSGEPLNENNPPFVLPNGFVYGQSSLLAIATQNGGKMVCPRTRQSFSLKEADRVYIL
;
A
#
# COMPACT_ATOMS: atom_id res chain seq x y z
N MET A 1 28.92 -16.20 8.00
CA MET A 1 27.94 -16.22 9.12
C MET A 1 26.56 -16.25 8.47
N ALA A 2 25.97 -17.43 8.33
CA ALA A 2 24.66 -17.57 7.68
C ALA A 2 23.60 -16.97 8.61
N LEU A 3 22.86 -15.98 8.12
CA LEU A 3 21.75 -15.39 8.85
C LEU A 3 20.64 -16.44 9.01
N PRO A 4 19.90 -16.47 10.14
CA PRO A 4 18.76 -17.34 10.29
C PRO A 4 17.80 -17.13 9.11
N THR A 5 17.41 -18.21 8.43
CA THR A 5 16.63 -18.20 7.19
C THR A 5 15.37 -17.35 7.29
N ASP A 6 14.76 -17.28 8.49
CA ASP A 6 13.54 -16.53 8.77
C ASP A 6 13.73 -15.00 8.77
N GLN A 7 14.87 -14.49 9.28
CA GLN A 7 15.14 -13.05 9.27
C GLN A 7 15.38 -12.52 7.85
N MET A 8 16.02 -13.33 7.01
CA MET A 8 16.19 -13.01 5.59
C MET A 8 14.88 -13.06 4.83
N ALA A 9 14.02 -14.04 5.12
CA ALA A 9 12.70 -14.13 4.52
C ALA A 9 11.81 -12.92 4.85
N GLU A 10 11.79 -12.49 6.13
CA GLU A 10 11.04 -11.29 6.56
C GLU A 10 11.56 -10.04 5.84
N LEU A 11 12.88 -9.88 5.77
CA LEU A 11 13.49 -8.73 5.14
C LEU A 11 13.16 -8.70 3.64
N TRP A 12 13.25 -9.84 2.95
CA TRP A 12 12.87 -9.92 1.53
C TRP A 12 11.39 -9.59 1.30
N ALA A 13 10.49 -10.05 2.17
CA ALA A 13 9.07 -9.80 2.04
C ALA A 13 8.72 -8.31 2.24
N LEU A 14 9.36 -7.64 3.20
CA LEU A 14 9.00 -6.27 3.59
C LEU A 14 9.87 -5.19 2.91
N GLU A 15 11.05 -5.54 2.41
CA GLU A 15 12.04 -4.58 1.87
C GLU A 15 12.20 -4.64 0.36
N HIS A 16 11.35 -5.39 -0.34
CA HIS A 16 11.40 -5.50 -1.79
C HIS A 16 11.41 -4.13 -2.49
N SER A 17 10.51 -3.21 -2.11
CA SER A 17 10.47 -1.87 -2.73
C SER A 17 11.71 -1.01 -2.43
N THR A 18 12.41 -1.29 -1.34
CA THR A 18 13.60 -0.55 -0.91
C THR A 18 14.77 -0.78 -1.85
N LEU A 19 14.94 -2.00 -2.34
CA LEU A 19 16.07 -2.38 -3.21
C LEU A 19 15.66 -2.52 -4.67
N LYS A 20 14.46 -3.02 -4.95
CA LYS A 20 14.00 -3.27 -6.31
C LYS A 20 13.89 -1.98 -7.11
N VAL A 21 13.30 -0.96 -6.52
CA VAL A 21 13.03 0.31 -7.16
C VAL A 21 14.32 1.02 -7.62
N PRO A 22 15.34 1.24 -6.77
CA PRO A 22 16.59 1.87 -7.20
C PRO A 22 17.39 0.98 -8.16
N TYR A 23 17.31 -0.35 -8.04
CA TYR A 23 17.87 -1.27 -9.04
C TYR A 23 17.24 -1.07 -10.43
N GLU A 24 15.90 -0.92 -10.50
CA GLU A 24 15.23 -0.66 -11.77
C GLU A 24 15.61 0.71 -12.36
N VAL A 25 15.87 1.72 -11.52
CA VAL A 25 16.41 3.02 -11.97
C VAL A 25 17.82 2.85 -12.56
N LEU A 26 18.72 2.15 -11.85
CA LEU A 26 20.05 1.86 -12.35
C LEU A 26 20.00 1.09 -13.67
N ASN A 27 19.18 0.05 -13.77
CA ASN A 27 19.01 -0.73 -14.99
C ASN A 27 18.44 0.12 -16.13
N LYS A 28 17.51 1.03 -15.86
CA LYS A 28 17.00 1.98 -16.87
C LYS A 28 18.13 2.87 -17.39
N LYS A 29 18.92 3.48 -16.48
CA LYS A 29 20.07 4.32 -16.83
C LYS A 29 21.10 3.55 -17.65
N PHE A 30 21.55 2.39 -17.15
CA PHE A 30 22.48 1.49 -17.86
C PHE A 30 22.02 1.14 -19.28
N ARG A 31 20.74 0.80 -19.47
CA ARG A 31 20.20 0.48 -20.81
C ARG A 31 20.11 1.69 -21.73
N ILE A 32 19.91 2.89 -21.19
CA ILE A 32 19.94 4.14 -21.97
C ILE A 32 21.38 4.43 -22.40
N THR A 33 22.34 4.36 -21.47
CA THR A 33 23.77 4.52 -21.74
C THR A 33 24.27 3.53 -22.78
N GLN A 34 23.95 2.23 -22.62
CA GLN A 34 24.31 1.18 -23.56
C GLN A 34 23.82 1.49 -24.98
N LYS A 35 22.54 1.86 -25.12
CA LYS A 35 21.97 2.21 -26.45
C LYS A 35 22.57 3.47 -27.04
N ALA A 36 22.92 4.47 -26.22
CA ALA A 36 23.57 5.67 -26.68
C ALA A 36 24.98 5.36 -27.21
N LEU A 37 25.75 4.57 -26.44
CA LEU A 37 27.07 4.08 -26.81
C LEU A 37 27.04 3.28 -28.13
N ASP A 38 26.14 2.31 -28.26
CA ASP A 38 26.03 1.49 -29.49
C ASP A 38 25.75 2.35 -30.73
N ARG A 39 24.87 3.36 -30.59
CA ARG A 39 24.55 4.29 -31.69
C ARG A 39 25.73 5.17 -32.05
N ASP A 40 26.43 5.73 -31.07
CA ASP A 40 27.54 6.62 -31.32
C ASP A 40 28.77 5.85 -31.84
N ALA A 41 29.00 4.62 -31.37
CA ALA A 41 29.99 3.70 -31.94
C ALA A 41 29.71 3.40 -33.42
N THR A 42 28.44 3.15 -33.78
CA THR A 42 28.05 2.95 -35.19
C THR A 42 28.35 4.19 -36.02
N ARG A 43 27.96 5.38 -35.53
CA ARG A 43 28.19 6.66 -36.23
C ARG A 43 29.67 7.02 -36.40
N ILE A 44 30.51 6.64 -35.45
CA ILE A 44 31.97 6.81 -35.54
C ILE A 44 32.53 5.83 -36.56
N GLY A 45 32.07 4.56 -36.53
CA GLY A 45 32.41 3.57 -37.54
C GLY A 45 32.08 4.01 -38.96
N ASP A 46 30.89 4.59 -39.17
CA ASP A 46 30.48 5.15 -40.47
C ASP A 46 31.43 6.26 -40.94
N CYS A 47 31.82 7.18 -40.05
CA CYS A 47 32.77 8.25 -40.35
C CYS A 47 34.16 7.69 -40.72
N LEU A 48 34.65 6.71 -39.96
CA LEU A 48 35.92 6.04 -40.23
C LEU A 48 35.92 5.31 -41.57
N ASN A 49 34.81 4.66 -41.93
CA ASN A 49 34.66 3.98 -43.22
C ASN A 49 34.74 4.96 -44.40
N GLU A 50 34.18 6.17 -44.28
CA GLU A 50 34.29 7.19 -45.33
C GLU A 50 35.72 7.73 -45.45
N ILE A 51 36.42 7.93 -44.32
CA ILE A 51 37.85 8.29 -44.32
C ILE A 51 38.66 7.18 -45.00
N GLU A 52 38.42 5.91 -44.67
CA GLU A 52 39.13 4.78 -45.27
C GLU A 52 38.90 4.71 -46.80
N LYS A 53 37.68 4.95 -47.28
CA LYS A 53 37.37 5.02 -48.71
C LYS A 53 38.17 6.12 -49.42
N LEU A 54 38.28 7.30 -48.81
CA LEU A 54 39.06 8.41 -49.38
C LEU A 54 40.55 8.09 -49.43
N LEU A 55 41.07 7.42 -48.40
CA LEU A 55 42.48 7.01 -48.31
C LEU A 55 42.87 5.88 -49.28
N ARG A 56 41.91 5.15 -49.85
CA ARG A 56 42.17 4.14 -50.90
C ARG A 56 42.55 4.76 -52.26
N ASN A 57 42.35 6.06 -52.44
CA ASN A 57 42.73 6.75 -53.67
C ASN A 57 44.24 7.04 -53.71
N PRO A 58 44.90 6.89 -54.88
CA PRO A 58 46.35 7.11 -55.02
C PRO A 58 46.76 8.57 -54.81
N VAL A 59 45.83 9.51 -54.96
CA VAL A 59 46.00 10.94 -54.64
C VAL A 59 44.82 11.35 -53.78
N VAL A 60 45.08 11.86 -52.59
CA VAL A 60 44.06 12.30 -51.63
C VAL A 60 44.12 13.83 -51.51
N ASN A 61 42.99 14.49 -51.75
CA ASN A 61 42.88 15.93 -51.56
C ASN A 61 42.57 16.24 -50.08
N ALA A 62 43.40 17.08 -49.46
CA ALA A 62 43.21 17.49 -48.06
C ALA A 62 41.85 18.16 -47.83
N ASN A 63 41.31 18.88 -48.83
CA ASN A 63 40.00 19.54 -48.71
C ASN A 63 38.83 18.56 -48.63
N ASP A 64 38.97 17.35 -49.18
CA ASP A 64 37.94 16.32 -49.13
C ASP A 64 38.01 15.49 -47.84
N LEU A 65 39.21 15.41 -47.23
CA LEU A 65 39.44 14.68 -45.98
C LEU A 65 39.11 15.50 -44.74
N ASN A 66 39.41 16.81 -44.75
CA ASN A 66 39.29 17.69 -43.59
C ASN A 66 37.88 17.74 -42.96
N PRO A 67 36.77 17.76 -43.73
CA PRO A 67 35.42 17.72 -43.14
C PRO A 67 35.15 16.46 -42.33
N TRP A 68 35.66 15.31 -42.77
CA TRP A 68 35.48 14.03 -42.07
C TRP A 68 36.32 13.94 -40.81
N THR A 69 37.55 14.47 -40.82
CA THR A 69 38.38 14.53 -39.61
C THR A 69 37.78 15.45 -38.55
N VAL A 70 37.28 16.62 -38.96
CA VAL A 70 36.55 17.53 -38.05
C VAL A 70 35.30 16.85 -37.50
N GLN A 71 34.50 16.21 -38.36
CA GLN A 71 33.28 15.51 -37.93
C GLN A 71 33.58 14.34 -36.98
N LEU A 72 34.68 13.58 -37.21
CA LEU A 72 35.12 12.52 -36.32
C LEU A 72 35.52 13.09 -34.95
N GLU A 73 36.30 14.18 -34.94
CA GLU A 73 36.71 14.86 -33.72
C GLU A 73 35.50 15.36 -32.91
N GLU A 74 34.55 16.03 -33.56
CA GLU A 74 33.31 16.49 -32.94
C GLU A 74 32.49 15.33 -32.34
N LYS A 75 32.35 14.23 -33.08
CA LYS A 75 31.62 13.04 -32.59
C LYS A 75 32.32 12.39 -31.39
N LEU A 76 33.65 12.31 -31.39
CA LEU A 76 34.43 11.76 -30.27
C LEU A 76 34.34 12.63 -29.03
N ARG A 77 34.44 13.97 -29.17
CA ARG A 77 34.25 14.90 -28.06
C ARG A 77 32.84 14.80 -27.48
N ALA A 78 31.81 14.79 -28.34
CA ALA A 78 30.43 14.65 -27.90
C ALA A 78 30.15 13.30 -27.21
N LEU A 79 30.79 12.21 -27.66
CA LEU A 79 30.72 10.91 -26.99
C LEU A 79 31.37 10.96 -25.61
N GLN A 80 32.55 11.57 -25.49
CA GLN A 80 33.28 11.68 -24.23
C GLN A 80 32.46 12.44 -23.18
N GLU A 81 31.90 13.59 -23.54
CA GLU A 81 31.05 14.40 -22.66
C GLU A 81 29.80 13.62 -22.21
N LYS A 82 29.06 13.05 -23.16
CA LYS A 82 27.84 12.28 -22.83
C LYS A 82 28.13 11.03 -22.01
N LEU A 83 29.26 10.36 -22.25
CA LEU A 83 29.65 9.18 -21.50
C LEU A 83 29.95 9.53 -20.05
N HIS A 84 30.65 10.65 -19.82
CA HIS A 84 30.91 11.15 -18.48
C HIS A 84 29.61 11.38 -17.70
N ASP A 85 28.66 12.12 -18.29
CA ASP A 85 27.36 12.40 -17.66
C ASP A 85 26.55 11.12 -17.38
N ASN A 86 26.51 10.20 -18.34
CA ASN A 86 25.79 8.93 -18.20
C ASN A 86 26.39 8.06 -17.08
N VAL A 87 27.71 7.93 -17.04
CA VAL A 87 28.42 7.17 -15.99
C VAL A 87 28.20 7.81 -14.63
N GLN A 88 28.27 9.14 -14.53
CA GLN A 88 28.00 9.84 -13.27
C GLN A 88 26.56 9.57 -12.78
N GLN A 89 25.58 9.56 -13.68
CA GLN A 89 24.20 9.22 -13.33
C GLN A 89 24.05 7.76 -12.86
N GLU A 90 24.81 6.82 -13.44
CA GLU A 90 24.83 5.41 -12.99
C GLU A 90 25.47 5.26 -11.61
N VAL A 91 26.60 5.94 -11.36
CA VAL A 91 27.28 5.98 -10.05
C VAL A 91 26.32 6.50 -8.98
N GLN A 92 25.63 7.61 -9.21
CA GLN A 92 24.63 8.14 -8.26
C GLN A 92 23.50 7.14 -7.96
N ALA A 93 23.06 6.37 -8.97
CA ALA A 93 22.04 5.34 -8.76
C ALA A 93 22.60 4.15 -7.96
N MET A 94 23.87 3.80 -8.16
CA MET A 94 24.56 2.78 -7.37
C MET A 94 24.76 3.22 -5.91
N ASP A 95 25.16 4.46 -5.69
CA ASP A 95 25.34 5.01 -4.34
C ASP A 95 24.04 4.97 -3.55
N ALA A 96 22.91 5.32 -4.18
CA ALA A 96 21.59 5.19 -3.56
C ALA A 96 21.25 3.74 -3.16
N ILE A 97 21.67 2.75 -3.95
CA ILE A 97 21.50 1.32 -3.60
C ILE A 97 22.41 0.97 -2.41
N ASN A 98 23.68 1.38 -2.45
CA ASN A 98 24.64 1.10 -1.39
C ASN A 98 24.19 1.69 -0.04
N THR A 99 23.76 2.94 -0.02
CA THR A 99 23.23 3.58 1.20
C THR A 99 22.06 2.80 1.80
N ARG A 100 21.15 2.29 0.96
CA ARG A 100 20.02 1.49 1.43
C ARG A 100 20.44 0.11 1.91
N ILE A 101 21.39 -0.53 1.23
CA ILE A 101 21.96 -1.80 1.68
C ILE A 101 22.62 -1.63 3.05
N ASP A 102 23.39 -0.57 3.25
CA ASP A 102 24.06 -0.30 4.52
C ASP A 102 23.05 -0.04 5.64
N HIS A 103 21.98 0.71 5.35
CA HIS A 103 20.86 0.85 6.28
C HIS A 103 20.21 -0.51 6.62
N LEU A 104 19.98 -1.39 5.64
CA LEU A 104 19.37 -2.70 5.89
C LEU A 104 20.30 -3.64 6.68
N LYS A 105 21.62 -3.56 6.48
CA LYS A 105 22.60 -4.35 7.26
C LYS A 105 22.51 -4.06 8.75
N ILE A 106 22.18 -2.83 9.16
CA ILE A 106 21.98 -2.47 10.58
C ILE A 106 20.85 -3.32 11.19
N GLY A 107 19.72 -3.48 10.48
CA GLY A 107 18.59 -4.27 10.95
C GLY A 107 18.85 -5.77 11.07
N VAL A 108 19.74 -6.27 10.21
CA VAL A 108 20.15 -7.68 10.10
C VAL A 108 21.28 -8.03 11.07
N GLY A 109 22.03 -7.03 11.51
CA GLY A 109 23.20 -7.19 12.36
C GLY A 109 22.90 -7.97 13.64
N SER A 110 23.85 -8.82 14.04
CA SER A 110 23.81 -9.66 15.24
C SER A 110 24.09 -8.87 16.54
N VAL A 111 23.68 -7.60 16.59
CA VAL A 111 23.77 -6.78 17.81
C VAL A 111 22.66 -7.23 18.76
N SER A 112 22.94 -7.25 20.07
CA SER A 112 21.99 -7.66 21.11
C SER A 112 20.62 -7.02 20.91
N SER A 113 19.56 -7.78 21.18
CA SER A 113 18.17 -7.47 20.82
C SER A 113 17.63 -6.13 21.32
N ASP A 114 18.33 -5.45 22.25
CA ASP A 114 17.88 -4.25 22.96
C ASP A 114 18.84 -3.03 22.85
N CYS A 115 19.69 -2.95 21.83
CA CYS A 115 20.47 -1.72 21.63
C CYS A 115 19.58 -0.56 21.06
N LYS A 116 19.83 0.67 21.51
CA LYS A 116 19.14 1.90 21.03
C LYS A 116 19.18 2.03 19.50
N GLU A 117 20.26 1.56 18.88
CA GLU A 117 20.47 1.57 17.43
C GLU A 117 19.43 0.73 16.68
N LYS A 118 19.08 -0.46 17.20
CA LYS A 118 18.05 -1.32 16.59
C LYS A 118 16.65 -0.73 16.73
N GLN A 119 16.37 -0.04 17.83
CA GLN A 119 15.10 0.68 18.01
C GLN A 119 14.99 1.86 17.04
N CYS A 120 16.06 2.65 16.90
CA CYS A 120 16.14 3.73 15.92
C CYS A 120 15.91 3.20 14.48
N TRP A 121 16.57 2.09 14.13
CA TRP A 121 16.38 1.44 12.83
C TRP A 121 14.93 1.00 12.58
N ARG A 122 14.27 0.38 13.58
CA ARG A 122 12.85 -0.03 13.46
C ARG A 122 11.94 1.18 13.23
N GLN A 123 12.20 2.29 13.91
CA GLN A 123 11.45 3.53 13.73
C GLN A 123 11.61 4.06 12.29
N THR A 124 12.86 4.19 11.82
CA THR A 124 13.17 4.59 10.43
C THR A 124 12.53 3.66 9.39
N ARG A 125 12.50 2.35 9.66
CA ARG A 125 11.84 1.36 8.80
C ARG A 125 10.34 1.64 8.66
N ILE A 126 9.65 1.88 9.77
CA ILE A 126 8.21 2.21 9.78
C ILE A 126 7.95 3.51 9.03
N GLU A 127 8.75 4.54 9.27
CA GLU A 127 8.62 5.83 8.60
C GLU A 127 8.82 5.71 7.09
N ARG A 128 9.79 4.90 6.64
CA ARG A 128 9.99 4.63 5.21
C ARG A 128 8.82 3.86 4.60
N ILE A 129 8.29 2.85 5.29
CA ILE A 129 7.09 2.10 4.84
C ILE A 129 5.88 3.03 4.74
N LEU A 130 5.73 3.96 5.68
CA LEU A 130 4.68 4.98 5.66
C LEU A 130 4.84 5.95 4.49
N VAL A 131 6.06 6.46 4.24
CA VAL A 131 6.34 7.32 3.09
C VAL A 131 6.03 6.59 1.78
N ASP A 132 6.43 5.32 1.63
CA ASP A 132 6.10 4.52 0.44
C ASP A 132 4.58 4.41 0.25
N TYR A 133 3.81 4.15 1.31
CA TYR A 133 2.34 4.14 1.23
C TYR A 133 1.76 5.50 0.81
N LEU A 134 2.21 6.60 1.42
CA LEU A 134 1.73 7.94 1.10
C LEU A 134 2.00 8.30 -0.37
N LEU A 135 3.19 7.97 -0.88
CA LEU A 135 3.55 8.18 -2.29
C LEU A 135 2.65 7.37 -3.23
N ARG A 136 2.36 6.11 -2.90
CA ARG A 136 1.49 5.23 -3.71
C ARG A 136 0.03 5.70 -3.74
N SER A 137 -0.44 6.32 -2.66
CA SER A 137 -1.78 6.89 -2.56
C SER A 137 -1.88 8.31 -3.13
N GLY A 138 -0.76 8.88 -3.59
CA GLY A 138 -0.66 10.23 -4.14
C GLY A 138 -0.70 11.37 -3.11
N TYR A 139 -0.42 11.08 -1.84
CA TYR A 139 -0.23 12.07 -0.78
C TYR A 139 1.22 12.58 -0.77
N TYR A 140 1.64 13.19 -1.88
CA TYR A 140 3.04 13.54 -2.16
C TYR A 140 3.62 14.57 -1.18
N GLU A 141 2.83 15.57 -0.79
CA GLU A 141 3.24 16.65 0.10
C GLU A 141 3.46 16.13 1.52
N ILE A 142 2.56 15.26 2.00
CA ILE A 142 2.69 14.61 3.31
C ILE A 142 3.89 13.67 3.32
N ALA A 143 4.07 12.89 2.24
CA ALA A 143 5.24 12.02 2.09
C ALA A 143 6.56 12.81 2.17
N ALA A 144 6.64 13.94 1.46
CA ALA A 144 7.80 14.82 1.49
C ALA A 144 8.05 15.39 2.89
N ALA A 145 7.01 15.92 3.55
CA ALA A 145 7.13 16.47 4.91
C ALA A 145 7.61 15.44 5.94
N VAL A 146 7.11 14.19 5.86
CA VAL A 146 7.56 13.10 6.74
C VAL A 146 9.02 12.74 6.43
N ALA A 147 9.38 12.62 5.16
CA ALA A 147 10.74 12.26 4.76
C ALA A 147 11.78 13.31 5.18
N GLU A 148 11.41 14.59 5.12
CA GLU A 148 12.26 15.71 5.52
C GLU A 148 12.39 15.79 7.05
N ARG A 149 11.27 15.72 7.78
CA ARG A 149 11.26 15.76 9.25
C ARG A 149 12.05 14.61 9.88
N CYS A 150 11.94 13.42 9.31
CA CYS A 150 12.66 12.24 9.78
C CYS A 150 14.08 12.11 9.21
N ASN A 151 14.47 12.99 8.27
CA ASN A 151 15.74 12.94 7.53
C ASN A 151 15.99 11.58 6.82
N ILE A 152 14.95 11.04 6.17
CA ILE A 152 14.98 9.73 5.50
C ILE A 152 14.80 9.82 3.99
N ALA A 153 14.80 11.02 3.39
CA ALA A 153 14.58 11.21 1.96
C ALA A 153 15.48 10.30 1.09
N HIS A 154 16.75 10.17 1.46
CA HIS A 154 17.74 9.31 0.78
C HIS A 154 17.40 7.80 0.80
N LEU A 155 16.57 7.35 1.75
CA LEU A 155 16.10 5.97 1.86
C LEU A 155 14.76 5.71 1.16
N THR A 156 14.11 6.76 0.62
CA THR A 156 12.75 6.70 0.07
C THR A 156 12.73 6.76 -1.46
N ASN A 157 11.61 6.38 -2.07
CA ASN A 157 11.43 6.35 -3.52
C ASN A 157 10.90 7.68 -4.11
N MET A 158 11.03 8.80 -3.39
CA MET A 158 10.43 10.09 -3.75
C MET A 158 10.75 10.55 -5.19
N ALA A 159 12.01 10.42 -5.63
CA ALA A 159 12.43 10.90 -6.95
C ALA A 159 11.64 10.24 -8.11
N ILE A 160 11.21 8.99 -7.93
CA ILE A 160 10.47 8.24 -8.95
C ILE A 160 9.01 8.68 -8.99
N PHE A 161 8.46 8.92 -7.80
CA PHE A 161 7.09 9.41 -7.64
C PHE A 161 6.95 10.89 -8.00
N ALA A 162 8.05 11.65 -8.12
CA ALA A 162 8.02 13.03 -8.58
C ALA A 162 7.47 13.15 -10.01
N HIS A 163 7.89 12.26 -10.92
CA HIS A 163 7.31 12.22 -12.27
C HIS A 163 5.85 11.73 -12.24
N ALA A 164 5.55 10.72 -11.42
CA ALA A 164 4.18 10.24 -11.25
C ALA A 164 3.22 11.34 -10.78
N ARG A 165 3.66 12.21 -9.84
CA ARG A 165 2.91 13.37 -9.37
C ARG A 165 2.54 14.33 -10.50
N ILE A 166 3.48 14.63 -11.40
CA ILE A 166 3.22 15.52 -12.55
C ILE A 166 2.12 14.93 -13.43
N VAL A 167 2.24 13.65 -13.76
CA VAL A 167 1.26 12.95 -14.60
C VAL A 167 -0.12 12.90 -13.91
N GLU A 168 -0.19 12.51 -12.64
CA GLU A 168 -1.46 12.48 -11.90
C GLU A 168 -2.12 13.86 -11.82
N ASN A 169 -1.35 14.90 -11.53
CA ASN A 169 -1.89 16.25 -11.46
C ASN A 169 -2.39 16.72 -12.83
N SER A 170 -1.67 16.41 -13.91
CA SER A 170 -2.13 16.73 -15.26
C SER A 170 -3.45 16.03 -15.60
N LEU A 171 -3.59 14.75 -15.26
CA LEU A 171 -4.84 14.01 -15.48
C LEU A 171 -5.99 14.59 -14.64
N LYS A 172 -5.74 15.00 -13.39
CA LYS A 172 -6.74 15.71 -12.55
C LYS A 172 -7.13 17.07 -13.11
N LEU A 173 -6.23 17.73 -13.84
CA LEU A 173 -6.49 18.96 -14.59
C LEU A 173 -7.07 18.72 -15.99
N HIS A 174 -7.41 17.47 -16.31
CA HIS A 174 -7.93 17.04 -17.62
C HIS A 174 -6.94 17.24 -18.79
N GLU A 175 -5.65 17.14 -18.50
CA GLU A 175 -4.57 17.22 -19.47
C GLU A 175 -3.92 15.84 -19.67
N THR A 176 -3.97 15.31 -20.89
CA THR A 176 -3.44 13.97 -21.20
C THR A 176 -1.98 13.97 -21.65
N GLY A 177 -1.44 15.12 -22.07
CA GLY A 177 -0.11 15.27 -22.67
C GLY A 177 0.99 14.59 -21.85
N PRO A 178 1.20 14.97 -20.57
CA PRO A 178 2.23 14.37 -19.74
C PRO A 178 2.07 12.86 -19.55
N CYS A 179 0.83 12.35 -19.49
CA CYS A 179 0.57 10.92 -19.39
C CYS A 179 0.96 10.17 -20.67
N LEU A 180 0.69 10.77 -21.84
CA LEU A 180 1.07 10.21 -23.13
C LEU A 180 2.59 10.22 -23.34
N ASP A 181 3.25 11.28 -22.90
CA ASP A 181 4.72 11.37 -22.92
C ASP A 181 5.33 10.27 -22.03
N TRP A 182 4.78 10.08 -20.83
CA TRP A 182 5.17 8.98 -19.95
C TRP A 182 4.94 7.60 -20.61
N CYS A 183 3.83 7.41 -21.32
CA CYS A 183 3.56 6.17 -22.07
C CYS A 183 4.62 5.96 -23.16
N TYR A 184 4.99 7.01 -23.89
CA TYR A 184 6.00 6.97 -24.94
C TYR A 184 7.38 6.60 -24.39
N GLU A 185 7.82 7.25 -23.32
CA GLU A 185 9.11 6.98 -22.66
C GLU A 185 9.24 5.53 -22.18
N ASN A 186 8.12 4.92 -21.75
CA ASN A 186 8.10 3.59 -21.16
C ASN A 186 7.52 2.51 -22.10
N ARG A 187 7.27 2.84 -23.38
CA ARG A 187 6.55 2.01 -24.37
C ARG A 187 7.01 0.56 -24.45
N SER A 188 8.33 0.32 -24.51
CA SER A 188 8.89 -1.04 -24.63
C SER A 188 8.65 -1.91 -23.41
N ARG A 189 8.47 -1.31 -22.22
CA ARG A 189 8.16 -2.02 -20.98
C ARG A 189 6.66 -2.19 -20.83
N LEU A 190 5.88 -1.15 -21.15
CA LEU A 190 4.42 -1.20 -21.17
C LEU A 190 3.89 -2.27 -22.14
N ARG A 191 4.51 -2.42 -23.32
CA ARG A 191 4.16 -3.49 -24.27
C ARG A 191 4.37 -4.89 -23.67
N ARG A 192 5.46 -5.12 -22.94
CA ARG A 192 5.74 -6.38 -22.25
C ARG A 192 4.76 -6.65 -21.11
N LEU A 193 4.32 -5.59 -20.44
CA LEU A 193 3.28 -5.64 -19.40
C LEU A 193 1.86 -5.74 -19.97
N LYS A 194 1.69 -5.68 -21.29
CA LYS A 194 0.39 -5.62 -21.98
C LYS A 194 -0.52 -4.52 -21.41
N SER A 195 0.08 -3.35 -21.14
CA SER A 195 -0.63 -2.19 -20.60
C SER A 195 -1.67 -1.66 -21.59
N THR A 196 -2.84 -1.27 -21.09
CA THR A 196 -3.91 -0.63 -21.88
C THR A 196 -4.01 0.88 -21.61
N LEU A 197 -3.12 1.45 -20.79
CA LEU A 197 -3.19 2.85 -20.36
C LEU A 197 -3.13 3.81 -21.54
N GLU A 198 -2.19 3.64 -22.47
CA GLU A 198 -2.06 4.53 -23.63
C GLU A 198 -3.38 4.56 -24.42
N LEU A 199 -4.02 3.41 -24.64
CA LEU A 199 -5.31 3.33 -25.32
C LEU A 199 -6.40 4.08 -24.53
N LYS A 200 -6.48 3.88 -23.21
CA LYS A 200 -7.47 4.57 -22.36
C LYS A 200 -7.31 6.10 -22.37
N VAL A 201 -6.07 6.60 -22.35
CA VAL A 201 -5.79 8.03 -22.40
C VAL A 201 -6.13 8.60 -23.79
N ARG A 202 -5.78 7.89 -24.88
CA ARG A 202 -6.17 8.27 -26.25
C ARG A 202 -7.69 8.26 -26.46
N GLN A 203 -8.39 7.31 -25.83
CA GLN A 203 -9.85 7.28 -25.79
C GLN A 203 -10.41 8.54 -25.11
N GLN A 204 -9.79 9.02 -24.04
CA GLN A 204 -10.22 10.24 -23.35
C GLN A 204 -10.03 11.49 -24.22
N ASP A 205 -8.89 11.64 -24.89
CA ASP A 205 -8.70 12.73 -25.88
C ASP A 205 -9.80 12.74 -26.94
N PHE A 206 -10.13 11.56 -27.47
CA PHE A 206 -11.21 11.43 -28.45
C PHE A 206 -12.56 11.84 -27.87
N ILE A 207 -12.88 11.42 -26.65
CA ILE A 207 -14.11 11.79 -25.95
C ILE A 207 -14.20 13.31 -25.79
N GLU A 208 -13.10 13.97 -25.42
CA GLU A 208 -13.09 15.44 -25.26
C GLU A 208 -13.24 16.17 -26.60
N LEU A 209 -12.67 15.66 -27.70
CA LEU A 209 -12.93 16.19 -29.05
C LEU A 209 -14.41 16.08 -29.43
N VAL A 210 -15.05 14.95 -29.10
CA VAL A 210 -16.49 14.77 -29.32
C VAL A 210 -17.31 15.69 -28.42
N ARG A 211 -16.90 15.88 -27.16
CA ARG A 211 -17.54 16.79 -26.20
C ARG A 211 -17.51 18.24 -26.67
N MET A 212 -16.42 18.67 -27.31
CA MET A 212 -16.28 20.00 -27.92
C MET A 212 -17.11 20.18 -29.20
N GLY A 213 -17.69 19.11 -29.75
CA GLY A 213 -18.49 19.15 -30.97
C GLY A 213 -17.68 19.12 -32.27
N ASP A 214 -16.34 19.08 -32.21
CA ASP A 214 -15.49 18.97 -33.40
C ASP A 214 -15.38 17.51 -33.87
N LYS A 215 -16.45 17.03 -34.49
CA LYS A 215 -16.54 15.66 -35.01
C LYS A 215 -15.47 15.37 -36.08
N LEU A 216 -15.09 16.36 -36.88
CA LEU A 216 -14.09 16.18 -37.92
C LEU A 216 -12.69 15.97 -37.31
N ALA A 217 -12.32 16.74 -36.29
CA ALA A 217 -11.07 16.51 -35.56
C ALA A 217 -11.09 15.14 -34.86
N ALA A 218 -12.21 14.76 -34.23
CA ALA A 218 -12.35 13.45 -33.60
C ALA A 218 -12.14 12.29 -34.60
N VAL A 219 -12.72 12.36 -35.81
CA VAL A 219 -12.52 11.34 -36.85
C VAL A 219 -11.06 11.29 -37.32
N ARG A 220 -10.42 12.44 -37.54
CA ARG A 220 -8.98 12.49 -37.89
C ARG A 220 -8.12 11.88 -36.79
N TYR A 221 -8.42 12.20 -35.53
CA TYR A 221 -7.73 11.66 -34.36
C TYR A 221 -7.88 10.14 -34.27
N ALA A 222 -9.10 9.63 -34.40
CA ALA A 222 -9.38 8.20 -34.38
C ALA A 222 -8.64 7.45 -35.49
N THR A 223 -8.64 7.99 -36.70
CA THR A 223 -7.92 7.40 -37.84
C THR A 223 -6.41 7.31 -37.57
N LYS A 224 -5.84 8.35 -36.97
CA LYS A 224 -4.41 8.41 -36.65
C LYS A 224 -4.00 7.47 -35.51
N HIS A 225 -4.79 7.41 -34.45
CA HIS A 225 -4.38 6.75 -33.20
C HIS A 225 -5.00 5.37 -32.97
N PHE A 226 -6.16 5.09 -33.57
CA PHE A 226 -6.84 3.80 -33.41
C PHE A 226 -6.70 2.86 -34.61
N GLY A 227 -6.18 3.34 -35.75
CA GLY A 227 -6.05 2.54 -36.98
C GLY A 227 -5.16 1.31 -36.85
N SER A 228 -4.20 1.30 -35.92
CA SER A 228 -3.28 0.17 -35.68
C SER A 228 -3.59 -0.60 -34.39
N VAL A 229 -4.76 -0.42 -33.79
CA VAL A 229 -5.15 -1.08 -32.55
C VAL A 229 -5.53 -2.53 -32.82
N GLU A 230 -5.05 -3.45 -31.97
CA GLU A 230 -5.31 -4.88 -32.08
C GLU A 230 -6.82 -5.19 -32.07
N LEU A 231 -7.24 -6.17 -32.88
CA LEU A 231 -8.65 -6.56 -33.04
C LEU A 231 -9.34 -6.85 -31.69
N ALA A 232 -8.62 -7.43 -30.73
CA ALA A 232 -9.12 -7.75 -29.39
C ALA A 232 -9.58 -6.53 -28.59
N SER A 233 -9.00 -5.34 -28.83
CA SER A 233 -9.36 -4.11 -28.12
C SER A 233 -10.56 -3.38 -28.73
N TRP A 234 -11.04 -3.80 -29.92
CA TRP A 234 -12.16 -3.13 -30.59
C TRP A 234 -13.47 -3.22 -29.82
N GLY A 235 -13.70 -4.29 -29.04
CA GLY A 235 -14.88 -4.39 -28.20
C GLY A 235 -15.04 -3.23 -27.20
N GLN A 236 -13.92 -2.71 -26.69
CA GLN A 236 -13.91 -1.56 -25.77
C GLN A 236 -13.92 -0.22 -26.52
N LEU A 237 -13.38 -0.19 -27.74
CA LEU A 237 -13.26 1.03 -28.55
C LEU A 237 -14.57 1.38 -29.28
N MET A 238 -15.32 0.39 -29.76
CA MET A 238 -16.54 0.60 -30.55
C MET A 238 -17.60 1.45 -29.85
N PRO A 239 -17.92 1.25 -28.56
CA PRO A 239 -18.83 2.14 -27.84
C PRO A 239 -18.36 3.59 -27.83
N ILE A 240 -17.05 3.83 -27.74
CA ILE A 240 -16.46 5.17 -27.72
C ILE A 240 -16.56 5.81 -29.10
N LEU A 241 -16.22 5.09 -30.17
CA LEU A 241 -16.40 5.59 -31.54
C LEU A 241 -17.88 5.91 -31.86
N GLY A 242 -18.81 5.14 -31.27
CA GLY A 242 -20.25 5.39 -31.35
C GLY A 242 -20.66 6.78 -30.86
N LEU A 243 -19.89 7.44 -29.98
CA LEU A 243 -20.17 8.80 -29.51
C LEU A 243 -20.22 9.83 -30.65
N LEU A 244 -19.65 9.55 -31.82
CA LEU A 244 -19.81 10.43 -33.00
C LEU A 244 -21.27 10.56 -33.45
N ALA A 245 -22.07 9.51 -33.26
CA ALA A 245 -23.47 9.44 -33.65
C ALA A 245 -24.43 10.01 -32.60
N PHE A 246 -24.04 10.02 -31.32
CA PHE A 246 -24.89 10.47 -30.22
C PHE A 246 -24.47 11.86 -29.74
N HIS A 247 -25.43 12.77 -29.56
CA HIS A 247 -25.14 14.10 -29.02
C HIS A 247 -24.70 14.01 -27.54
N PRO A 248 -23.78 14.87 -27.05
CA PRO A 248 -23.38 14.89 -25.63
C PRO A 248 -24.53 15.00 -24.61
N SER A 249 -25.69 15.54 -25.04
CA SER A 249 -26.91 15.63 -24.23
C SER A 249 -27.88 14.47 -24.40
N SER A 250 -27.46 13.35 -25.00
CA SER A 250 -28.34 12.19 -25.20
C SER A 250 -28.71 11.52 -23.86
N ASN A 251 -29.96 11.10 -23.73
CA ASN A 251 -30.47 10.39 -22.54
C ASN A 251 -30.08 8.90 -22.51
N CYS A 252 -29.17 8.45 -23.37
CA CYS A 252 -28.78 7.05 -23.40
C CYS A 252 -27.78 6.76 -22.27
N GLU A 253 -28.19 5.96 -21.30
CA GLU A 253 -27.43 5.65 -20.09
C GLU A 253 -26.02 5.09 -20.37
N ARG A 254 -25.88 4.25 -21.42
CA ARG A 254 -24.59 3.70 -21.85
C ARG A 254 -23.59 4.78 -22.30
N TYR A 255 -24.04 5.83 -22.97
CA TYR A 255 -23.16 6.91 -23.44
C TYR A 255 -22.96 7.99 -22.38
N LYS A 256 -23.91 8.14 -21.45
CA LYS A 256 -23.79 9.02 -20.29
C LYS A 256 -22.60 8.65 -19.41
N SER A 257 -22.40 7.35 -19.13
CA SER A 257 -21.25 6.89 -18.34
C SER A 257 -19.91 7.09 -19.06
N LEU A 258 -19.87 6.90 -20.38
CA LEU A 258 -18.68 7.16 -21.20
C LEU A 258 -18.27 8.65 -21.27
N MET A 259 -19.21 9.56 -21.02
CA MET A 259 -18.98 11.00 -20.97
C MET A 259 -18.81 11.54 -19.54
N SER A 260 -18.86 10.66 -18.52
CA SER A 260 -18.74 11.06 -17.11
C SER A 260 -17.36 11.65 -16.79
N GLY A 261 -17.34 12.59 -15.84
CA GLY A 261 -16.10 13.13 -15.28
C GLY A 261 -15.29 12.10 -14.51
N ASP A 262 -15.96 11.09 -13.91
CA ASP A 262 -15.33 10.02 -13.12
C ASP A 262 -14.26 9.23 -13.89
N ARG A 263 -14.29 9.29 -15.23
CA ARG A 263 -13.27 8.68 -16.09
C ARG A 263 -11.89 9.25 -15.85
N TRP A 264 -11.78 10.52 -15.48
CA TRP A 264 -10.49 11.13 -15.15
C TRP A 264 -9.91 10.55 -13.86
N ASP A 265 -10.75 10.33 -12.85
CA ASP A 265 -10.34 9.63 -11.63
C ASP A 265 -9.95 8.17 -11.91
N GLU A 266 -10.69 7.47 -12.79
CA GLU A 266 -10.31 6.12 -13.24
C GLU A 266 -8.94 6.13 -13.95
N LEU A 267 -8.67 7.12 -14.80
CA LEU A 267 -7.38 7.25 -15.49
C LEU A 267 -6.23 7.47 -14.52
N VAL A 268 -6.44 8.28 -13.48
CA VAL A 268 -5.46 8.49 -12.40
C VAL A 268 -5.15 7.16 -11.69
N GLU A 269 -6.18 6.39 -11.34
CA GLU A 269 -6.00 5.08 -10.68
C GLU A 269 -5.34 4.04 -11.58
N VAL A 270 -5.71 3.98 -12.85
CA VAL A 270 -5.05 3.11 -13.84
C VAL A 270 -3.59 3.53 -13.99
N PHE A 271 -3.29 4.81 -14.11
CA PHE A 271 -1.92 5.31 -14.20
C PHE A 271 -1.10 4.93 -12.96
N ARG A 272 -1.63 5.12 -11.74
CA ARG A 272 -1.00 4.69 -10.48
C ARG A 272 -0.64 3.21 -10.54
N CYS A 273 -1.61 2.37 -10.89
CA CYS A 273 -1.42 0.93 -11.02
C CYS A 273 -0.32 0.58 -12.03
N GLU A 274 -0.33 1.19 -13.22
CA GLU A 274 0.69 0.96 -14.25
C GLU A 274 2.08 1.44 -13.85
N ASN A 275 2.16 2.58 -13.14
CA ASN A 275 3.41 3.09 -12.59
C ASN A 275 4.00 2.11 -11.56
N LEU A 276 3.19 1.53 -10.67
CA LEU A 276 3.66 0.51 -9.73
C LEU A 276 4.11 -0.77 -10.43
N ARG A 277 3.34 -1.24 -11.43
CA ARG A 277 3.70 -2.41 -12.25
C ARG A 277 5.02 -2.20 -12.99
N LEU A 278 5.29 -0.97 -13.46
CA LEU A 278 6.56 -0.61 -14.08
C LEU A 278 7.73 -0.95 -13.15
N TYR A 279 7.64 -0.63 -11.87
CA TYR A 279 8.68 -0.90 -10.87
C TYR A 279 8.58 -2.28 -10.20
N GLN A 280 7.70 -3.17 -10.68
CA GLN A 280 7.46 -4.50 -10.09
C GLN A 280 7.05 -4.41 -8.61
N LEU A 281 6.25 -3.40 -8.30
CA LEU A 281 5.64 -3.22 -6.99
C LEU A 281 4.25 -3.84 -6.98
N GLY A 282 3.89 -4.48 -5.86
CA GLY A 282 2.55 -4.97 -5.63
C GLY A 282 1.53 -3.83 -5.52
N VAL A 283 0.27 -4.14 -5.85
CA VAL A 283 -0.86 -3.21 -5.73
C VAL A 283 -1.04 -2.77 -4.27
N TYR A 284 -0.99 -3.73 -3.35
CA TYR A 284 -1.03 -3.46 -1.92
C TYR A 284 0.35 -3.03 -1.41
N SER A 285 0.39 -1.95 -0.63
CA SER A 285 1.61 -1.52 0.05
C SER A 285 1.93 -2.47 1.20
N VAL A 286 3.22 -2.55 1.54
CA VAL A 286 3.67 -3.30 2.73
C VAL A 286 3.00 -2.77 3.99
N PHE A 287 2.77 -1.45 4.07
CA PHE A 287 2.03 -0.82 5.15
C PHE A 287 0.62 -1.42 5.31
N SER A 288 -0.16 -1.46 4.23
CA SER A 288 -1.54 -1.98 4.25
C SER A 288 -1.56 -3.44 4.65
N THR A 289 -0.67 -4.26 4.07
CA THR A 289 -0.58 -5.69 4.40
C THR A 289 -0.23 -5.90 5.87
N CYS A 290 0.80 -5.21 6.39
CA CYS A 290 1.21 -5.35 7.79
C CYS A 290 0.11 -4.87 8.76
N LEU A 291 -0.56 -3.76 8.44
CA LEU A 291 -1.64 -3.22 9.25
C LEU A 291 -2.82 -4.21 9.30
N GLN A 292 -3.25 -4.73 8.15
CA GLN A 292 -4.33 -5.71 8.06
C GLN A 292 -3.98 -7.03 8.77
N CYS A 293 -2.76 -7.53 8.60
CA CYS A 293 -2.28 -8.71 9.34
C CYS A 293 -2.26 -8.46 10.85
N GLY A 294 -1.79 -7.29 11.28
CA GLY A 294 -1.77 -6.89 12.68
C GLY A 294 -3.17 -6.81 13.28
N ILE A 295 -4.11 -6.15 12.60
CA ILE A 295 -5.52 -6.10 13.02
C ILE A 295 -6.11 -7.51 13.10
N SER A 296 -5.89 -8.35 12.09
CA SER A 296 -6.40 -9.73 12.07
C SER A 296 -5.86 -10.56 13.24
N ALA A 297 -4.61 -10.35 13.64
CA ALA A 297 -3.98 -11.06 14.75
C ALA A 297 -4.57 -10.70 16.13
N ILE A 298 -5.13 -9.50 16.27
CA ILE A 298 -5.75 -9.03 17.53
C ILE A 298 -7.30 -9.01 17.46
N LYS A 299 -7.87 -9.23 16.28
CA LYS A 299 -9.32 -9.29 16.06
C LYS A 299 -9.86 -10.60 16.63
N THR A 300 -10.84 -10.49 17.52
CA THR A 300 -11.52 -11.64 18.13
C THR A 300 -12.95 -11.78 17.58
N PRO A 301 -13.60 -12.95 17.73
CA PRO A 301 -15.02 -13.09 17.39
C PRO A 301 -15.92 -12.06 18.08
N ARG A 302 -15.56 -11.58 19.27
CA ARG A 302 -16.33 -10.54 19.97
C ARG A 302 -16.30 -9.18 19.25
N CYS A 303 -15.26 -8.90 18.47
CA CYS A 303 -15.20 -7.71 17.63
C CYS A 303 -16.26 -7.73 16.51
N MET A 304 -16.70 -8.92 16.06
CA MET A 304 -17.70 -9.08 14.99
C MET A 304 -19.14 -8.82 15.46
N LEU A 305 -19.38 -8.95 16.77
CA LEU A 305 -20.71 -8.82 17.35
C LEU A 305 -21.19 -7.36 17.41
N GLY A 306 -20.31 -6.39 17.21
CA GLY A 306 -20.66 -4.96 17.25
C GLY A 306 -21.32 -4.56 18.58
N ASN A 307 -22.32 -3.68 18.54
CA ASN A 307 -23.14 -3.33 19.72
C ASN A 307 -24.20 -4.41 20.05
N TYR A 308 -24.24 -5.49 19.28
CA TYR A 308 -25.22 -6.55 19.45
C TYR A 308 -24.68 -7.59 20.42
N ASP A 309 -25.30 -7.73 21.59
CA ASP A 309 -24.99 -8.79 22.53
C ASP A 309 -25.91 -10.00 22.25
N PRO A 310 -25.41 -11.10 21.67
CA PRO A 310 -26.21 -12.32 21.50
C PRO A 310 -26.46 -13.05 22.83
N TYR A 311 -25.76 -12.66 23.90
CA TYR A 311 -25.94 -13.21 25.24
C TYR A 311 -26.21 -12.07 26.23
N PRO A 312 -27.41 -11.44 26.18
CA PRO A 312 -27.86 -10.67 27.33
C PRO A 312 -27.69 -11.58 28.54
N VAL A 313 -26.98 -11.10 29.57
CA VAL A 313 -26.67 -11.82 30.81
C VAL A 313 -27.79 -12.81 31.06
N VAL A 314 -27.51 -14.11 30.80
CA VAL A 314 -28.55 -15.12 30.84
C VAL A 314 -28.99 -15.12 32.29
N SER A 315 -30.17 -14.55 32.54
CA SER A 315 -30.83 -14.65 33.83
C SER A 315 -31.10 -16.13 34.01
N PHE A 316 -30.21 -16.81 34.73
CA PHE A 316 -30.54 -18.13 35.26
C PHE A 316 -31.90 -17.98 35.95
N PRO A 317 -32.87 -18.86 35.67
CA PRO A 317 -34.16 -18.79 36.34
C PRO A 317 -33.87 -18.84 37.83
N GLN A 318 -34.06 -17.72 38.52
CA GLN A 318 -33.99 -17.69 39.96
C GLN A 318 -34.96 -18.76 40.43
N ARG A 319 -34.47 -19.76 41.18
CA ARG A 319 -35.36 -20.56 42.03
C ARG A 319 -35.93 -19.58 43.07
N SER A 320 -37.08 -19.03 42.70
CA SER A 320 -38.05 -18.10 43.31
C SER A 320 -38.17 -18.07 44.85
N PRO A 321 -38.95 -17.14 45.46
CA PRO A 321 -39.36 -15.80 45.03
C PRO A 321 -39.16 -14.74 46.14
N THR A 322 -38.61 -13.57 45.82
CA THR A 322 -38.92 -12.36 46.60
C THR A 322 -39.04 -11.19 45.64
N HIS A 323 -40.07 -10.37 45.87
CA HIS A 323 -40.39 -9.15 45.15
C HIS A 323 -39.17 -8.21 45.03
N GLY A 324 -38.36 -8.38 43.99
CA GLY A 324 -37.46 -7.35 43.49
C GLY A 324 -38.25 -6.52 42.49
N SER A 325 -38.32 -5.21 42.68
CA SER A 325 -38.92 -4.29 41.70
C SER A 325 -38.22 -4.42 40.34
N ASP A 326 -38.98 -4.35 39.24
CA ASP A 326 -38.47 -4.37 37.85
C ASP A 326 -37.29 -3.40 37.63
N ASP A 327 -37.28 -2.27 38.35
CA ASP A 327 -36.19 -1.27 38.36
C ASP A 327 -34.80 -1.84 38.70
N SER A 328 -34.73 -2.89 39.52
CA SER A 328 -33.45 -3.49 39.96
C SER A 328 -32.82 -4.35 38.87
N GLN A 329 -33.64 -5.06 38.09
CA GLN A 329 -33.17 -5.82 36.93
C GLN A 329 -32.78 -4.91 35.76
N GLU A 330 -33.58 -3.86 35.51
CA GLU A 330 -33.30 -2.91 34.43
C GLU A 330 -32.00 -2.13 34.68
N ASN A 331 -31.73 -1.72 35.92
CA ASN A 331 -30.47 -1.08 36.30
C ASN A 331 -29.25 -2.00 36.15
N ALA A 332 -29.37 -3.30 36.45
CA ALA A 332 -28.28 -4.26 36.26
C ALA A 332 -27.95 -4.47 34.77
N LEU A 333 -28.97 -4.57 33.92
CA LEU A 333 -28.82 -4.62 32.46
C LEU A 333 -28.19 -3.33 31.90
N ARG A 334 -28.56 -2.17 32.45
CA ARG A 334 -27.98 -0.88 32.07
C ARG A 334 -26.50 -0.76 32.47
N GLN A 335 -26.15 -1.18 33.68
CA GLN A 335 -24.75 -1.22 34.14
C GLN A 335 -23.90 -2.22 33.33
N SER A 336 -24.45 -3.38 32.98
CA SER A 336 -23.77 -4.35 32.11
C SER A 336 -23.48 -3.78 30.73
N ARG A 337 -24.45 -3.06 30.12
CA ARG A 337 -24.27 -2.36 28.84
C ARG A 337 -23.21 -1.26 28.93
N LEU A 338 -23.18 -0.48 30.01
CA LEU A 338 -22.16 0.55 30.23
C LEU A 338 -20.76 -0.05 30.40
N ALA A 339 -20.62 -1.15 31.15
CA ALA A 339 -19.36 -1.86 31.30
C ALA A 339 -18.87 -2.48 29.97
N GLN A 340 -19.79 -3.00 29.14
CA GLN A 340 -19.46 -3.50 27.80
C GLN A 340 -19.01 -2.39 26.86
N GLN A 341 -19.67 -1.22 26.88
CA GLN A 341 -19.21 -0.05 26.12
C GLN A 341 -17.79 0.38 26.53
N GLN A 342 -17.49 0.38 27.83
CA GLN A 342 -16.14 0.69 28.33
C GLN A 342 -15.10 -0.34 27.86
N LEU A 343 -15.45 -1.64 27.83
CA LEU A 343 -14.57 -2.69 27.29
C LEU A 343 -14.38 -2.60 25.77
N GLN A 344 -15.41 -2.20 25.02
CA GLN A 344 -15.31 -1.94 23.58
C GLN A 344 -14.40 -0.75 23.28
N GLN A 345 -14.42 0.30 24.10
CA GLN A 345 -13.50 1.43 23.97
C GLN A 345 -12.04 1.08 24.30
N GLN A 346 -11.79 0.00 25.06
CA GLN A 346 -10.43 -0.46 25.36
C GLN A 346 -9.86 -1.42 24.30
N CYS A 347 -10.70 -1.96 23.41
CA CYS A 347 -10.25 -2.87 22.37
C CYS A 347 -9.73 -2.07 21.16
N PRO A 348 -8.44 -2.19 20.79
CA PRO A 348 -7.87 -1.43 19.67
C PRO A 348 -8.51 -1.77 18.31
N THR A 349 -9.15 -2.92 18.18
CA THR A 349 -9.88 -3.32 16.97
C THR A 349 -11.30 -2.77 16.90
N CYS A 350 -11.88 -2.41 18.05
CA CYS A 350 -13.27 -1.96 18.14
C CYS A 350 -13.40 -0.43 18.21
N THR A 351 -12.29 0.32 18.18
CA THR A 351 -12.37 1.79 18.02
C THR A 351 -12.92 2.13 16.65
N ASP A 352 -13.61 3.26 16.53
CA ASP A 352 -14.35 3.61 15.31
C ASP A 352 -13.44 3.67 14.07
N GLU A 353 -12.20 4.14 14.23
CA GLU A 353 -11.23 4.27 13.14
C GLU A 353 -10.74 2.91 12.63
N VAL A 354 -10.50 1.95 13.54
CA VAL A 354 -9.97 0.62 13.19
C VAL A 354 -11.09 -0.33 12.81
N ARG A 355 -12.29 -0.15 13.35
CA ARG A 355 -13.44 -1.02 13.11
C ARG A 355 -13.78 -1.11 11.62
N LEU A 356 -13.79 0.02 10.92
CA LEU A 356 -14.01 0.10 9.47
C LEU A 356 -12.97 -0.72 8.69
N LEU A 357 -11.70 -0.65 9.09
CA LEU A 357 -10.62 -1.42 8.48
C LEU A 357 -10.72 -2.91 8.83
N SER A 358 -11.26 -3.22 10.00
CA SER A 358 -11.34 -4.58 10.51
C SER A 358 -12.47 -5.39 9.89
N GLU A 359 -13.53 -4.77 9.38
CA GLU A 359 -14.81 -5.43 9.05
C GLU A 359 -14.64 -6.69 8.20
N GLN A 360 -13.89 -6.58 7.10
CA GLN A 360 -13.66 -7.68 6.15
C GLN A 360 -12.50 -8.61 6.52
N LEU A 361 -11.77 -8.31 7.60
CA LEU A 361 -10.60 -9.09 8.00
C LEU A 361 -10.99 -10.36 8.77
N PRO A 362 -10.22 -11.46 8.66
CA PRO A 362 -10.46 -12.65 9.45
C PRO A 362 -10.19 -12.38 10.94
N VAL A 363 -10.81 -13.20 11.80
CA VAL A 363 -10.51 -13.25 13.23
C VAL A 363 -9.28 -14.12 13.47
N ALA A 364 -8.53 -13.81 14.52
CA ALA A 364 -7.40 -14.62 14.94
C ALA A 364 -7.85 -16.07 15.23
N HIS A 365 -7.12 -17.04 14.71
CA HIS A 365 -7.34 -18.44 15.03
C HIS A 365 -6.83 -18.74 16.44
N VAL A 366 -7.72 -19.15 17.33
CA VAL A 366 -7.39 -19.49 18.71
C VAL A 366 -7.51 -21.00 18.87
N SER A 367 -6.36 -21.70 18.98
CA SER A 367 -6.33 -23.15 19.17
C SER A 367 -6.64 -23.58 20.62
N GLN A 368 -6.40 -22.70 21.59
CA GLN A 368 -6.63 -22.96 23.01
C GLN A 368 -7.28 -21.74 23.65
N SER A 369 -8.43 -21.94 24.29
CA SER A 369 -9.07 -20.91 25.11
C SER A 369 -8.73 -21.12 26.57
N ARG A 370 -8.37 -20.05 27.28
CA ARG A 370 -8.18 -20.05 28.73
C ARG A 370 -9.12 -19.03 29.34
N LEU A 371 -9.83 -19.44 30.38
CA LEU A 371 -10.69 -18.56 31.13
C LEU A 371 -9.88 -17.86 32.21
N ILE A 372 -10.07 -16.56 32.35
CA ILE A 372 -9.35 -15.73 33.30
C ILE A 372 -10.37 -15.09 34.25
N CYS A 373 -10.07 -15.12 35.54
CA CYS A 373 -10.89 -14.45 36.55
C CYS A 373 -10.85 -12.92 36.31
N PRO A 374 -12.00 -12.25 36.14
CA PRO A 374 -12.02 -10.81 35.87
C PRO A 374 -11.54 -9.92 37.03
N TYR A 375 -11.43 -10.47 38.24
CA TYR A 375 -10.99 -9.74 39.43
C TYR A 375 -9.50 -9.92 39.69
N SER A 376 -9.01 -11.16 39.70
CA SER A 376 -7.60 -11.44 40.03
C SER A 376 -6.69 -11.51 38.81
N GLY A 377 -7.21 -11.69 37.60
CA GLY A 377 -6.39 -11.98 36.41
C GLY A 377 -5.81 -13.39 36.37
N GLU A 378 -6.11 -14.23 37.37
CA GLU A 378 -5.64 -15.62 37.45
C GLU A 378 -6.49 -16.57 36.58
N PRO A 379 -5.89 -17.63 36.01
CA PRO A 379 -6.63 -18.61 35.23
C PRO A 379 -7.68 -19.34 36.07
N LEU A 380 -8.84 -19.57 35.46
CA LEU A 380 -9.90 -20.42 35.99
C LEU A 380 -9.62 -21.85 35.53
N ASN A 381 -9.33 -22.72 36.48
CA ASN A 381 -8.90 -24.10 36.25
C ASN A 381 -9.31 -24.99 37.44
N GLU A 382 -8.78 -26.21 37.51
CA GLU A 382 -9.06 -27.16 38.59
C GLU A 382 -8.72 -26.62 39.99
N ASN A 383 -7.67 -25.79 40.10
CA ASN A 383 -7.19 -25.19 41.35
C ASN A 383 -7.88 -23.85 41.68
N ASN A 384 -8.50 -23.21 40.70
CA ASN A 384 -9.26 -21.97 40.86
C ASN A 384 -10.56 -22.07 40.05
N PRO A 385 -11.51 -22.90 40.49
CA PRO A 385 -12.70 -23.19 39.70
C PRO A 385 -13.59 -21.93 39.55
N PRO A 386 -14.27 -21.79 38.41
CA PRO A 386 -15.21 -20.71 38.17
C PRO A 386 -16.48 -20.90 39.00
N PHE A 387 -16.94 -19.81 39.62
CA PHE A 387 -18.21 -19.72 40.35
C PHE A 387 -19.03 -18.55 39.79
N VAL A 388 -20.33 -18.78 39.56
CA VAL A 388 -21.30 -17.76 39.12
C VAL A 388 -22.06 -17.22 40.33
N LEU A 389 -22.14 -15.89 40.44
CA LEU A 389 -22.97 -15.21 41.42
C LEU A 389 -24.43 -15.11 40.93
N PRO A 390 -25.42 -14.87 41.82
CA PRO A 390 -26.84 -14.74 41.42
C PRO A 390 -27.13 -13.65 40.38
N ASN A 391 -26.22 -12.68 40.23
CA ASN A 391 -26.30 -11.63 39.21
C ASN A 391 -25.65 -12.01 37.87
N GLY A 392 -25.25 -13.27 37.70
CA GLY A 392 -24.73 -13.81 36.44
C GLY A 392 -23.23 -13.60 36.19
N PHE A 393 -22.51 -12.90 37.08
CA PHE A 393 -21.06 -12.71 36.91
C PHE A 393 -20.26 -13.89 37.46
N VAL A 394 -19.24 -14.31 36.70
CA VAL A 394 -18.36 -15.43 37.03
C VAL A 394 -17.01 -14.93 37.56
N TYR A 395 -16.55 -15.52 38.66
CA TYR A 395 -15.26 -15.25 39.29
C TYR A 395 -14.60 -16.56 39.74
N GLY A 396 -13.29 -16.54 39.94
CA GLY A 396 -12.58 -17.67 40.54
C GLY A 396 -12.89 -17.81 42.02
N GLN A 397 -12.97 -19.05 42.50
CA GLN A 397 -13.21 -19.35 43.91
C GLN A 397 -12.23 -18.61 44.84
N SER A 398 -10.95 -18.57 44.49
CA SER A 398 -9.91 -17.90 45.28
C SER A 398 -10.20 -16.39 45.42
N SER A 399 -10.68 -15.75 44.35
CA SER A 399 -11.06 -14.34 44.37
C SER A 399 -12.28 -14.08 45.23
N LEU A 400 -13.32 -14.91 45.12
CA LEU A 400 -14.53 -14.77 45.92
C LEU A 400 -14.26 -14.95 47.42
N LEU A 401 -13.41 -15.92 47.79
CA LEU A 401 -12.98 -16.11 49.17
C LEU A 401 -12.14 -14.94 49.70
N ALA A 402 -11.24 -14.40 48.89
CA ALA A 402 -10.46 -13.21 49.27
C ALA A 402 -11.38 -11.99 49.51
N ILE A 403 -12.35 -11.77 48.62
CA ILE A 403 -13.35 -10.70 48.76
C ILE A 403 -14.22 -10.91 50.01
N ALA A 404 -14.66 -12.14 50.26
CA ALA A 404 -15.47 -12.46 51.43
C ALA A 404 -14.72 -12.21 52.74
N THR A 405 -13.44 -12.59 52.81
CA THR A 405 -12.57 -12.34 53.97
C THR A 405 -12.45 -10.84 54.29
N GLN A 406 -12.34 -10.00 53.24
CA GLN A 406 -12.22 -8.55 53.41
C GLN A 406 -13.54 -7.86 53.80
N ASN A 407 -14.69 -8.45 53.45
CA ASN A 407 -16.02 -7.84 53.63
C ASN A 407 -16.88 -8.56 54.67
N GLY A 408 -16.27 -9.07 55.74
CA GLY A 408 -17.00 -9.67 56.88
C GLY A 408 -17.81 -10.92 56.50
N GLY A 409 -17.29 -11.74 55.58
CA GLY A 409 -17.90 -13.01 55.15
C GLY A 409 -18.88 -12.90 53.97
N LYS A 410 -19.06 -11.70 53.39
CA LYS A 410 -19.94 -11.49 52.23
C LYS A 410 -19.15 -11.30 50.94
N MET A 411 -19.56 -11.95 49.86
CA MET A 411 -18.99 -11.75 48.54
C MET A 411 -19.59 -10.51 47.91
N VAL A 412 -18.83 -9.41 47.88
CA VAL A 412 -19.24 -8.18 47.20
C VAL A 412 -18.78 -8.24 45.75
N CYS A 413 -19.72 -8.24 44.81
CA CYS A 413 -19.40 -8.24 43.38
C CYS A 413 -18.62 -6.96 43.01
N PRO A 414 -17.39 -7.06 42.48
CA PRO A 414 -16.59 -5.90 42.12
C PRO A 414 -17.22 -4.99 41.05
N ARG A 415 -18.10 -5.56 40.20
CA ARG A 415 -18.73 -4.84 39.08
C ARG A 415 -20.02 -4.13 39.47
N THR A 416 -20.90 -4.81 40.20
CA THR A 416 -22.24 -4.29 40.55
C THR A 416 -22.35 -3.79 41.98
N ARG A 417 -21.33 -4.03 42.82
CA ARG A 417 -21.32 -3.76 44.27
C ARG A 417 -22.41 -4.48 45.08
N GLN A 418 -23.16 -5.39 44.47
CA GLN A 418 -24.13 -6.24 45.17
C GLN A 418 -23.41 -7.25 46.07
N SER A 419 -23.98 -7.54 47.23
CA SER A 419 -23.41 -8.45 48.23
C SER A 419 -24.20 -9.75 48.30
N PHE A 420 -23.49 -10.87 48.26
CA PHE A 420 -24.07 -12.22 48.29
C PHE A 420 -23.43 -13.07 49.38
N SER A 421 -24.14 -14.10 49.83
CA SER A 421 -23.58 -15.12 50.71
C SER A 421 -22.83 -16.18 49.92
N LEU A 422 -21.82 -16.81 50.53
CA LEU A 422 -21.03 -17.89 49.90
C LEU A 422 -21.87 -19.07 49.40
N LYS A 423 -23.07 -19.29 49.97
CA LYS A 423 -23.97 -20.38 49.58
C LYS A 423 -24.78 -20.10 48.32
N GLU A 424 -24.83 -18.84 47.89
CA GLU A 424 -25.59 -18.41 46.71
C GLU A 424 -24.76 -18.45 45.43
N ALA A 425 -23.45 -18.75 45.53
CA ALA A 425 -22.60 -18.90 44.36
C ALA A 425 -22.57 -20.37 43.91
N ASP A 426 -22.86 -20.59 42.63
CA ASP A 426 -22.86 -21.92 42.03
C ASP A 426 -21.56 -22.17 41.27
N ARG A 427 -21.01 -23.37 41.40
CA ARG A 427 -19.82 -23.77 40.63
C ARG A 427 -20.22 -23.98 39.17
N VAL A 428 -19.44 -23.40 38.26
CA VAL A 428 -19.63 -23.57 36.82
C VAL A 428 -18.72 -24.69 36.32
N TYR A 429 -19.27 -25.55 35.46
CA TYR A 429 -18.51 -26.57 34.74
C TYR A 429 -18.51 -26.20 33.26
N ILE A 430 -17.32 -26.19 32.66
CA ILE A 430 -17.13 -25.79 31.26
C ILE A 430 -16.56 -27.01 30.57
N LEU A 431 -17.37 -27.58 29.69
CA LEU A 431 -17.10 -28.82 28.96
C LEU A 431 -16.29 -28.56 27.69
#